data_AF-A0A4P9URL9-F1
#
_entry.id   AF-A0A4P9URL9-F1
#
_cell.length_a   1.000
_cell.length_b   1.000
_cell.length_c   1.000
_cell.angle_alpha   90.00
_cell.angle_beta   90.00
_cell.angle_gamma   90.00
#
_symmetry.space_group_name_H-M   'P 1'
#
loop_
_entity.id
_entity.type
_entity.pdbx_description
1 polymer ?
#
loop_
_entity_poly.entity_id
_entity_poly.type
_entity_poly.pdbx_seq_one_letter_code
_entity_poly.pdbx_strand_id
1 'polypeptide(L)'
;MITDEIMITMAATLSTTLVIMLLAIRNTVHKKRLRRSLDWLETAKHSKYDTAHFQALKNDIDPTYIYSGNSSTSTFKLSLKISFGIAVLLGFSWWTFQLFTKGVLIWAAVSGLFAVIGLILPFLIWREVKQREEIKSRAGRTLKQIEKNLKQSHSEISEQSRKPAASTVSIIESAPVTDTTIRVEQKIPIPEDSVLRRHVLTQLRTEVEESLFPRPADCVLLRHYEQLGESEVKNRLLNPEALQHFKFIDGIEIPDAAASTSIIDVKEKSSPIELAIVGTPSKSDSKHEVPEDSVLRRDWLTQLRSEIEASLFPRPTDCVLLRHYEQLVESELENRLVNPEDLSLFKFIEGRESALDSSAPSKPKRIDTLINKPASKAKNEPEQITIPEDSVLQRHFISQLRSEIETEVYPRPTEATLQRHYDQLIEAELASHLKWNTNWIR
;
A
#
# COMPACT_ATOMS: atom_id res chain seq x y z
N MET A 1 -55.94 26.96 -7.16
CA MET A 1 -55.27 27.49 -8.37
C MET A 1 -53.80 27.79 -8.12
N ILE A 2 -53.41 28.84 -7.38
CA ILE A 2 -51.98 29.16 -7.16
C ILE A 2 -51.22 27.99 -6.49
N THR A 3 -51.85 27.30 -5.54
CA THR A 3 -51.29 26.12 -4.86
C THR A 3 -51.06 24.93 -5.79
N ASP A 4 -51.93 24.76 -6.79
CA ASP A 4 -51.89 23.61 -7.70
C ASP A 4 -50.76 23.77 -8.73
N GLU A 5 -50.57 24.99 -9.23
CA GLU A 5 -49.44 25.35 -10.11
C GLU A 5 -48.10 25.19 -9.40
N ILE A 6 -48.01 25.58 -8.12
CA ILE A 6 -46.80 25.39 -7.30
C ILE A 6 -46.52 23.90 -7.09
N MET A 7 -47.54 23.07 -6.84
CA MET A 7 -47.34 21.63 -6.69
C MET A 7 -46.86 20.96 -7.98
N ILE A 8 -47.42 21.32 -9.13
CA ILE A 8 -47.02 20.74 -10.42
C ILE A 8 -45.56 21.10 -10.75
N THR A 9 -45.16 22.36 -10.53
CA THR A 9 -43.77 22.80 -10.75
C THR A 9 -42.79 22.15 -9.77
N MET A 10 -43.19 21.95 -8.51
CA MET A 10 -42.43 21.18 -7.52
C MET A 10 -42.26 19.72 -7.91
N ALA A 11 -43.32 19.05 -8.38
CA ALA A 11 -43.24 17.67 -8.83
C ALA A 11 -42.32 17.51 -10.05
N ALA A 12 -42.38 18.45 -11.01
CA ALA A 12 -41.52 18.44 -12.19
C ALA A 12 -40.04 18.68 -11.85
N THR A 13 -39.75 19.61 -10.94
CA THR A 13 -38.37 19.89 -10.47
C THR A 13 -37.80 18.72 -9.65
N LEU A 14 -38.61 18.09 -8.79
CA LEU A 14 -38.19 16.87 -8.08
C LEU A 14 -37.93 15.71 -9.04
N SER A 15 -38.81 15.48 -10.01
CA SER A 15 -38.60 14.42 -11.01
C SER A 15 -37.31 14.64 -11.82
N THR A 16 -37.08 15.86 -12.31
CA THR A 16 -35.87 16.19 -13.09
C THR A 16 -34.59 16.08 -12.27
N THR A 17 -34.59 16.53 -11.00
CA THR A 17 -33.42 16.38 -10.11
C THR A 17 -33.12 14.91 -9.81
N LEU A 18 -34.14 14.07 -9.64
CA LEU A 18 -33.98 12.62 -9.44
C LEU A 18 -33.38 11.94 -10.68
N VAL A 19 -33.84 12.29 -11.89
CA VAL A 19 -33.24 11.78 -13.13
C VAL A 19 -31.78 12.21 -13.27
N ILE A 20 -31.44 13.47 -12.95
CA ILE A 20 -30.06 13.96 -12.97
C ILE A 20 -29.20 13.19 -11.95
N MET A 21 -29.73 12.93 -10.76
CA MET A 21 -29.04 12.16 -9.73
C MET A 21 -28.77 10.70 -10.19
N LEU A 22 -29.76 10.03 -10.79
CA LEU A 22 -29.58 8.67 -11.33
C LEU A 22 -28.54 8.63 -12.45
N LEU A 23 -28.52 9.63 -13.34
CA LEU A 23 -27.50 9.76 -14.37
C LEU A 23 -26.10 9.99 -13.78
N ALA A 24 -26.00 10.80 -12.71
CA ALA A 24 -24.75 11.01 -11.98
C ALA A 24 -24.25 9.69 -11.36
N ILE A 25 -25.11 8.93 -10.67
CA ILE A 25 -24.76 7.64 -10.08
C ILE A 25 -24.26 6.67 -11.16
N ARG A 26 -25.00 6.51 -12.26
CA ARG A 26 -24.58 5.65 -13.39
C ARG A 26 -23.21 6.07 -13.95
N ASN A 27 -22.96 7.38 -14.04
CA ASN A 27 -21.67 7.92 -14.48
C ASN A 27 -20.52 7.60 -13.51
N THR A 28 -20.75 7.66 -12.20
CA THR A 28 -19.72 7.31 -11.19
C THR A 28 -19.33 5.83 -11.26
N VAL A 29 -20.28 4.93 -11.47
CA VAL A 29 -20.02 3.48 -11.60
C VAL A 29 -19.18 3.20 -12.85
N HIS A 30 -19.55 3.78 -14.00
CA HIS A 30 -18.74 3.67 -15.21
C HIS A 30 -17.32 4.22 -15.03
N LYS A 31 -17.15 5.33 -14.29
CA LYS A 31 -15.83 5.90 -13.98
C LYS A 31 -14.97 4.96 -13.14
N LYS A 32 -15.56 4.28 -12.15
CA LYS A 32 -14.85 3.27 -11.34
C LYS A 32 -14.39 2.10 -12.20
N ARG A 33 -15.26 1.60 -13.09
CA ARG A 33 -14.90 0.51 -14.03
C ARG A 33 -13.74 0.91 -14.94
N LEU A 34 -13.76 2.14 -15.46
CA LEU A 34 -12.74 2.64 -16.39
C LEU A 34 -11.37 2.86 -15.71
N ARG A 35 -11.37 3.25 -14.42
CA ARG A 35 -10.13 3.33 -13.64
C ARG A 35 -9.52 1.96 -13.42
N ARG A 36 -10.32 0.97 -13.01
CA ARG A 36 -9.84 -0.42 -12.85
C ARG A 36 -9.24 -0.98 -14.15
N SER A 37 -9.87 -0.73 -15.30
CA SER A 37 -9.31 -1.17 -16.58
C SER A 37 -8.00 -0.47 -16.93
N LEU A 38 -7.84 0.79 -16.52
CA LEU A 38 -6.61 1.56 -16.77
C LEU A 38 -5.46 1.11 -15.86
N ASP A 39 -5.73 0.92 -14.57
CA ASP A 39 -4.75 0.39 -13.61
C ASP A 39 -4.30 -1.02 -14.04
N TRP A 40 -5.24 -1.85 -14.51
CA TRP A 40 -4.92 -3.16 -15.07
C TRP A 40 -4.01 -3.05 -16.31
N LEU A 41 -4.32 -2.13 -17.22
CA LEU A 41 -3.51 -1.89 -18.42
C LEU A 41 -2.10 -1.37 -18.09
N GLU A 42 -1.97 -0.58 -17.03
CA GLU A 42 -0.69 -0.10 -16.51
C GLU A 42 0.14 -1.25 -15.89
N THR A 43 -0.49 -2.13 -15.10
CA THR A 43 0.20 -3.33 -14.60
C THR A 43 0.61 -4.27 -15.73
N ALA A 44 -0.21 -4.40 -16.78
CA ALA A 44 0.08 -5.23 -17.94
C ALA A 44 1.27 -4.74 -18.75
N LYS A 45 1.56 -3.42 -18.76
CA LYS A 45 2.71 -2.84 -19.45
C LYS A 45 4.05 -3.42 -19.00
N HIS A 46 4.15 -3.84 -17.74
CA HIS A 46 5.40 -4.34 -17.14
C HIS A 46 5.56 -5.87 -17.22
N SER A 47 4.49 -6.59 -17.52
CA SER A 47 4.51 -8.04 -17.64
C SER A 47 4.70 -8.44 -19.11
N LYS A 48 5.52 -9.48 -19.36
CA LYS A 48 5.67 -10.13 -20.67
C LYS A 48 4.38 -10.89 -21.00
N TYR A 49 3.31 -10.17 -21.30
CA TYR A 49 2.03 -10.80 -21.64
C TYR A 49 2.00 -11.28 -23.08
N ASP A 50 1.23 -12.36 -23.26
CA ASP A 50 0.91 -12.95 -24.54
C ASP A 50 0.08 -11.98 -25.41
N THR A 51 0.44 -11.89 -26.69
CA THR A 51 -0.13 -10.94 -27.66
C THR A 51 -1.64 -11.13 -27.84
N ALA A 52 -2.13 -12.36 -27.67
CA ALA A 52 -3.54 -12.72 -27.74
C ALA A 52 -4.37 -12.03 -26.63
N HIS A 53 -3.84 -11.96 -25.41
CA HIS A 53 -4.54 -11.38 -24.27
C HIS A 53 -4.67 -9.85 -24.40
N PHE A 54 -3.66 -9.21 -25.01
CA PHE A 54 -3.72 -7.79 -25.34
C PHE A 54 -4.76 -7.49 -26.42
N GLN A 55 -4.91 -8.34 -27.44
CA GLN A 55 -5.96 -8.18 -28.46
C GLN A 55 -7.36 -8.36 -27.88
N ALA A 56 -7.57 -9.36 -27.01
CA ALA A 56 -8.85 -9.55 -26.33
C ALA A 56 -9.24 -8.30 -25.51
N LEU A 57 -8.28 -7.73 -24.79
CA LEU A 57 -8.48 -6.49 -24.04
C LEU A 57 -8.79 -5.30 -24.96
N LYS A 58 -8.08 -5.18 -26.08
CA LYS A 58 -8.31 -4.13 -27.08
C LYS A 58 -9.71 -4.22 -27.67
N ASN A 59 -10.25 -5.43 -27.84
CA ASN A 59 -11.61 -5.65 -28.32
C ASN A 59 -12.67 -5.36 -27.26
N ASP A 60 -12.37 -5.59 -25.97
CA ASP A 60 -13.27 -5.27 -24.85
C ASP A 60 -13.34 -3.75 -24.57
N ILE A 61 -12.26 -3.02 -24.90
CA ILE A 61 -12.26 -1.56 -24.89
C ILE A 61 -12.87 -1.08 -26.20
N ASP A 62 -14.17 -0.78 -26.17
CA ASP A 62 -14.93 -0.27 -27.31
C ASP A 62 -14.15 0.83 -28.06
N PRO A 63 -13.71 0.59 -29.31
CA PRO A 63 -12.82 1.50 -30.04
C PRO A 63 -13.49 2.86 -30.28
N THR A 64 -14.83 2.91 -30.26
CA THR A 64 -15.59 4.15 -30.33
C THR A 64 -15.26 5.10 -29.17
N TYR A 65 -14.86 4.57 -28.01
CA TYR A 65 -14.51 5.37 -26.83
C TYR A 65 -13.16 6.07 -26.96
N ILE A 66 -12.21 5.42 -27.65
CA ILE A 66 -10.84 5.90 -27.88
C ILE A 66 -10.81 6.85 -29.09
N TYR A 67 -11.55 6.54 -30.15
CA TYR A 67 -11.58 7.30 -31.39
C TYR A 67 -12.67 8.37 -31.46
N SER A 68 -13.40 8.66 -30.36
CA SER A 68 -14.31 9.83 -30.28
C SER A 68 -13.51 11.15 -30.20
N GLY A 69 -12.67 11.42 -31.20
CA GLY A 69 -11.77 12.55 -31.31
C GLY A 69 -12.38 13.78 -31.97
N ASN A 70 -13.69 13.81 -32.26
CA ASN A 70 -14.35 15.02 -32.73
C ASN A 70 -14.60 15.98 -31.55
N SER A 71 -13.51 16.66 -31.17
CA SER A 71 -13.44 17.70 -30.13
C SER A 71 -14.49 18.80 -30.31
N SER A 72 -14.87 19.11 -31.54
CA SER A 72 -15.87 20.15 -31.85
C SER A 72 -17.26 19.86 -31.27
N THR A 73 -17.69 18.59 -31.23
CA THR A 73 -19.00 18.23 -30.67
C THR A 73 -19.00 18.25 -29.14
N SER A 74 -17.83 18.06 -28.52
CA SER A 74 -17.68 18.06 -27.07
C SER A 74 -17.69 19.48 -26.49
N THR A 75 -17.03 20.44 -27.16
CA THR A 75 -17.03 21.85 -26.76
C THR A 75 -18.41 22.47 -26.93
N PHE A 76 -19.12 22.13 -28.01
CA PHE A 76 -20.51 22.57 -28.21
C PHE A 76 -21.44 22.04 -27.12
N LYS A 77 -21.32 20.75 -26.75
CA LYS A 77 -22.09 20.15 -25.66
C LYS A 77 -21.76 20.76 -24.30
N LEU A 78 -20.50 21.15 -24.06
CA LEU A 78 -20.12 21.84 -22.83
C LEU A 78 -20.74 23.24 -22.78
N SER A 79 -20.62 24.00 -23.85
CA SER A 79 -21.19 25.34 -23.98
C SER A 79 -22.71 25.33 -23.74
N LEU A 80 -23.44 24.40 -24.37
CA LEU A 80 -24.88 24.23 -24.18
C LEU A 80 -25.26 23.94 -22.72
N LYS A 81 -24.43 23.17 -22.00
CA LYS A 81 -24.68 22.84 -20.59
C LYS A 81 -24.40 24.03 -19.67
N ILE A 82 -23.37 24.81 -19.96
CA ILE A 82 -23.05 26.03 -19.23
C ILE A 82 -24.15 27.07 -19.44
N SER A 83 -24.57 27.28 -20.69
CA SER A 83 -25.66 28.22 -21.01
C SER A 83 -26.98 27.78 -20.38
N PHE A 84 -27.29 26.47 -20.38
CA PHE A 84 -28.45 25.94 -19.65
C PHE A 84 -28.36 26.21 -18.14
N GLY A 85 -27.20 25.99 -17.52
CA GLY A 85 -26.99 26.31 -16.10
C GLY A 85 -27.20 27.79 -15.78
N ILE A 86 -26.70 28.69 -16.62
CA ILE A 86 -26.90 30.14 -16.47
C ILE A 86 -28.38 30.49 -16.65
N ALA A 87 -29.07 29.92 -17.65
CA ALA A 87 -30.49 30.16 -17.88
C ALA A 87 -31.35 29.72 -16.69
N VAL A 88 -31.05 28.54 -16.12
CA VAL A 88 -31.70 28.03 -14.90
C VAL A 88 -31.44 28.97 -13.73
N LEU A 89 -30.21 29.42 -13.53
CA LEU A 89 -29.87 30.35 -12.46
C LEU A 89 -30.62 31.68 -12.59
N LEU A 90 -30.69 32.26 -13.78
CA LEU A 90 -31.43 33.50 -14.03
C LEU A 90 -32.93 33.32 -13.80
N GLY A 91 -33.51 32.20 -14.27
CA GLY A 91 -34.92 31.88 -14.07
C GLY A 91 -35.29 31.73 -12.59
N PHE A 92 -34.51 30.93 -11.83
CA PHE A 92 -34.75 30.76 -10.39
C PHE A 92 -34.46 32.04 -9.61
N SER A 93 -33.42 32.81 -9.96
CA SER A 93 -33.13 34.10 -9.30
C SER A 93 -34.27 35.10 -9.51
N TRP A 94 -34.80 35.21 -10.73
CA TRP A 94 -35.96 36.04 -11.02
C TRP A 94 -37.20 35.58 -10.23
N TRP A 95 -37.41 34.27 -10.13
CA TRP A 95 -38.51 33.70 -9.36
C TRP A 95 -38.37 33.95 -7.85
N THR A 96 -37.16 33.84 -7.29
CA THR A 96 -36.91 34.18 -5.88
C THR A 96 -37.26 35.61 -5.57
N PHE A 97 -36.90 36.54 -6.47
CA PHE A 97 -37.21 37.95 -6.33
C PHE A 97 -38.72 38.21 -6.33
N GLN A 98 -39.45 37.56 -7.25
CA GLN A 98 -40.92 37.61 -7.30
C GLN A 98 -41.60 37.03 -6.04
N LEU A 99 -41.08 35.96 -5.46
CA LEU A 99 -41.62 35.39 -4.22
C LEU A 99 -41.30 36.27 -3.01
N PHE A 100 -40.12 36.89 -2.99
CA PHE A 100 -39.70 37.81 -1.95
C PHE A 100 -40.58 39.06 -1.92
N THR A 101 -40.87 39.67 -3.08
CA THR A 101 -41.77 40.85 -3.15
C THR A 101 -43.20 40.55 -2.73
N LYS A 102 -43.64 39.29 -2.83
CA LYS A 102 -44.94 38.81 -2.36
C LYS A 102 -44.98 38.42 -0.87
N GLY A 103 -43.86 38.57 -0.14
CA GLY A 103 -43.77 38.26 1.30
C GLY A 103 -43.71 36.77 1.64
N VAL A 104 -43.49 35.91 0.65
CA VAL A 104 -43.51 34.45 0.83
C VAL A 104 -42.09 33.92 1.06
N LEU A 105 -41.54 34.21 2.25
CA LEU A 105 -40.11 34.00 2.56
C LEU A 105 -39.64 32.55 2.46
N ILE A 106 -40.44 31.57 2.92
CA ILE A 106 -40.05 30.15 2.90
C ILE A 106 -39.83 29.68 1.46
N TRP A 107 -40.75 30.01 0.56
CA TRP A 107 -40.67 29.62 -0.83
C TRP A 107 -39.57 30.36 -1.59
N ALA A 108 -39.33 31.64 -1.24
CA ALA A 108 -38.18 32.38 -1.74
C ALA A 108 -36.85 31.72 -1.33
N ALA A 109 -36.72 31.27 -0.09
CA ALA A 109 -35.52 30.57 0.39
C ALA A 109 -35.28 29.24 -0.34
N VAL A 110 -36.34 28.44 -0.53
CA VAL A 110 -36.26 27.17 -1.27
C VAL A 110 -35.84 27.41 -2.72
N SER A 111 -36.43 28.40 -3.40
CA SER A 111 -36.06 28.76 -4.77
C SER A 111 -34.62 29.29 -4.86
N GLY A 112 -34.13 29.97 -3.82
CA GLY A 112 -32.75 30.44 -3.72
C GLY A 112 -31.76 29.28 -3.63
N LEU A 113 -32.09 28.24 -2.85
CA LEU A 113 -31.29 27.02 -2.78
C LEU A 113 -31.18 26.32 -4.14
N PHE A 114 -32.28 26.26 -4.91
CA PHE A 114 -32.26 25.70 -6.26
C PHE A 114 -31.39 26.50 -7.23
N ALA A 115 -31.34 27.83 -7.12
CA ALA A 115 -30.44 28.66 -7.91
C ALA A 115 -28.95 28.32 -7.62
N VAL A 116 -28.60 28.13 -6.34
CA VAL A 116 -27.23 27.74 -5.93
C VAL A 116 -26.89 26.35 -6.45
N ILE A 117 -27.81 25.38 -6.33
CA ILE A 117 -27.62 24.02 -6.88
C ILE A 117 -27.44 24.08 -8.40
N GLY A 118 -28.21 24.93 -9.09
CA GLY A 118 -28.10 25.18 -10.53
C GLY A 118 -26.74 25.74 -10.96
N LEU A 119 -26.03 26.45 -10.07
CA LEU A 119 -24.66 26.95 -10.31
C LEU A 119 -23.62 25.83 -10.10
N ILE A 120 -23.78 25.01 -9.06
CA ILE A 120 -22.84 23.96 -8.70
C ILE A 120 -22.86 22.79 -9.70
N LEU A 121 -24.04 22.42 -10.21
CA LEU A 121 -24.22 21.28 -11.13
C LEU A 121 -23.36 21.38 -12.42
N PRO A 122 -23.40 22.48 -13.19
CA PRO A 122 -22.54 22.67 -14.36
C PRO A 122 -21.05 22.57 -14.03
N PHE A 123 -20.64 23.09 -12.87
CA PHE A 123 -19.25 23.03 -12.42
C PHE A 123 -18.82 21.60 -12.12
N LEU A 124 -19.66 20.82 -11.44
CA LEU A 124 -19.40 19.39 -11.19
C LEU A 124 -19.32 18.60 -12.50
N ILE A 125 -20.24 18.84 -13.43
CA ILE A 125 -20.23 18.19 -14.76
C ILE A 125 -18.97 18.56 -15.53
N TRP A 126 -18.59 19.85 -15.55
CA TRP A 126 -17.38 20.31 -16.22
C TRP A 126 -16.12 19.67 -15.63
N ARG A 127 -16.01 19.65 -14.29
CA ARG A 127 -14.92 18.99 -13.58
C ARG A 127 -14.83 17.51 -13.94
N GLU A 128 -15.96 16.80 -14.03
CA GLU A 128 -15.96 15.39 -14.44
C GLU A 128 -15.53 15.20 -15.90
N VAL A 129 -16.02 16.03 -16.83
CA VAL A 129 -15.64 15.96 -18.24
C VAL A 129 -14.15 16.20 -18.40
N LYS A 130 -13.60 17.22 -17.73
CA LYS A 130 -12.16 17.51 -17.75
C LYS A 130 -11.32 16.34 -17.24
N GLN A 131 -11.71 15.74 -16.11
CA GLN A 131 -11.04 14.54 -15.59
C GLN A 131 -11.10 13.35 -16.57
N ARG A 132 -12.22 13.17 -17.28
CA ARG A 132 -12.35 12.12 -18.29
C ARG A 132 -11.43 12.37 -19.48
N GLU A 133 -11.27 13.61 -19.93
CA GLU A 133 -10.34 13.95 -21.00
C GLU A 133 -8.88 13.68 -20.60
N GLU A 134 -8.48 14.04 -19.38
CA GLU A 134 -7.15 13.74 -18.87
C GLU A 134 -6.88 12.22 -18.85
N ILE A 135 -7.84 11.44 -18.33
CA ILE A 135 -7.76 9.97 -18.28
C ILE A 135 -7.71 9.38 -19.70
N LYS A 136 -8.56 9.84 -20.62
CA LYS A 136 -8.53 9.42 -22.03
C LYS A 136 -7.19 9.74 -22.69
N SER A 137 -6.64 10.93 -22.44
CA SER A 137 -5.35 11.34 -23.00
C SER A 137 -4.19 10.49 -22.47
N ARG A 138 -4.25 10.06 -21.19
CA ARG A 138 -3.27 9.16 -20.59
C ARG A 138 -3.40 7.75 -21.18
N ALA A 139 -4.62 7.20 -21.22
CA ALA A 139 -4.91 5.89 -21.81
C ALA A 139 -4.48 5.80 -23.28
N GLY A 140 -4.73 6.86 -24.07
CA GLY A 140 -4.31 6.92 -25.46
C GLY A 140 -2.78 6.96 -25.61
N ARG A 141 -2.07 7.64 -24.70
CA ARG A 141 -0.60 7.66 -24.68
C ARG A 141 -0.02 6.30 -24.29
N THR A 142 -0.56 5.65 -23.27
CA THR A 142 -0.10 4.32 -22.84
C THR A 142 -0.35 3.26 -23.91
N LEU A 143 -1.53 3.23 -24.53
CA LEU A 143 -1.83 2.33 -25.65
C LEU A 143 -0.90 2.56 -26.85
N LYS A 144 -0.64 3.82 -27.24
CA LYS A 144 0.32 4.13 -28.30
C LYS A 144 1.74 3.67 -27.96
N GLN A 145 2.15 3.77 -26.69
CA GLN A 145 3.47 3.31 -26.25
C GLN A 145 3.58 1.78 -26.30
N ILE A 146 2.55 1.07 -25.84
CA ILE A 146 2.50 -0.40 -25.90
C ILE A 146 2.52 -0.87 -27.36
N GLU A 147 1.75 -0.24 -28.24
CA GLU A 147 1.74 -0.57 -29.67
C GLU A 147 3.11 -0.38 -30.33
N LYS A 148 3.83 0.69 -29.98
CA LYS A 148 5.20 0.93 -30.48
C LYS A 148 6.16 -0.15 -30.00
N ASN A 149 6.13 -0.49 -28.71
CA ASN A 149 6.98 -1.54 -28.14
C ASN A 149 6.70 -2.91 -28.78
N LEU A 150 5.43 -3.22 -29.04
CA LEU A 150 5.02 -4.48 -29.68
C LEU A 150 5.54 -4.59 -31.13
N LYS A 151 5.48 -3.48 -31.88
CA LYS A 151 6.02 -3.40 -33.25
C LYS A 151 7.54 -3.56 -33.26
N GLN A 152 8.24 -2.98 -32.29
CA GLN A 152 9.69 -3.09 -32.15
C GLN A 152 10.15 -4.52 -31.81
N SER A 153 9.44 -5.22 -30.91
CA SER A 153 9.77 -6.62 -30.58
C SER A 153 9.60 -7.56 -31.78
N HIS A 154 8.63 -7.28 -32.68
CA HIS A 154 8.45 -8.09 -33.88
C HIS A 154 9.54 -7.85 -34.94
N SER A 155 10.09 -6.64 -35.05
CA SER A 155 11.22 -6.39 -35.97
C SER A 155 12.49 -7.10 -35.51
N GLU A 156 12.79 -7.11 -34.21
CA GLU A 156 14.01 -7.75 -33.68
C GLU A 156 13.99 -9.28 -33.85
N ILE A 157 12.82 -9.92 -33.68
CA ILE A 157 12.67 -11.38 -33.89
C ILE A 157 12.83 -11.76 -35.37
N SER A 158 12.35 -10.92 -36.29
CA SER A 158 12.42 -11.20 -37.73
C SER A 158 13.85 -11.12 -38.28
N GLU A 159 14.68 -10.23 -37.75
CA GLU A 159 16.09 -10.12 -38.16
C GLU A 159 16.94 -11.27 -37.62
N GLN A 160 16.67 -11.77 -36.41
CA GLN A 160 17.44 -12.87 -35.84
C GLN A 160 17.17 -14.23 -36.52
N SER A 161 16.00 -14.42 -37.13
CA SER A 161 15.68 -15.63 -37.88
C SER A 161 16.22 -15.65 -39.33
N ARG A 162 16.87 -14.57 -39.78
CA ARG A 162 17.44 -14.46 -41.14
C ARG A 162 18.95 -14.64 -41.21
N LYS A 163 19.57 -15.32 -40.24
CA LYS A 163 20.95 -15.82 -40.38
C LYS A 163 20.91 -17.23 -41.00
N PRO A 164 21.10 -17.39 -42.32
CA PRO A 164 21.12 -18.71 -42.95
C PRO A 164 22.33 -19.50 -42.45
N ALA A 165 22.04 -20.66 -41.88
CA ALA A 165 23.03 -21.71 -41.66
C ALA A 165 23.47 -22.26 -43.02
N ALA A 166 24.52 -21.68 -43.59
CA ALA A 166 25.25 -22.24 -44.71
C ALA A 166 26.75 -22.19 -44.40
N SER A 167 27.20 -23.09 -43.51
CA SER A 167 28.58 -23.55 -43.52
C SER A 167 28.64 -24.84 -44.35
N THR A 168 28.94 -24.69 -45.63
CA THR A 168 29.66 -25.73 -46.38
C THR A 168 31.08 -25.23 -46.54
N VAL A 169 32.00 -26.07 -46.08
CA VAL A 169 33.45 -25.95 -46.12
C VAL A 169 33.96 -25.66 -47.53
N SER A 170 34.74 -24.60 -47.69
CA SER A 170 35.85 -24.57 -48.65
C SER A 170 36.88 -23.52 -48.23
N ILE A 171 38.07 -24.03 -47.94
CA ILE A 171 39.35 -23.33 -47.79
C ILE A 171 39.61 -22.54 -49.09
N ILE A 172 39.91 -21.24 -48.97
CA ILE A 172 40.99 -20.50 -49.66
C ILE A 172 40.96 -19.04 -49.15
N GLU A 173 42.02 -18.70 -48.44
CA GLU A 173 42.76 -17.44 -48.39
C GLU A 173 42.25 -16.26 -49.24
N SER A 174 41.78 -15.20 -48.57
CA SER A 174 42.19 -13.79 -48.77
C SER A 174 41.34 -12.86 -47.89
N ALA A 175 42.00 -11.87 -47.27
CA ALA A 175 41.44 -10.88 -46.36
C ALA A 175 40.30 -10.06 -47.00
N PRO A 176 39.31 -9.57 -46.21
CA PRO A 176 39.51 -8.25 -45.59
C PRO A 176 38.91 -8.10 -44.18
N VAL A 177 39.53 -7.19 -43.44
CA VAL A 177 39.19 -6.70 -42.09
C VAL A 177 37.72 -6.26 -42.02
N THR A 178 36.92 -6.94 -41.18
CA THR A 178 35.64 -6.44 -40.70
C THR A 178 35.56 -6.69 -39.19
N ASP A 179 35.69 -5.59 -38.45
CA ASP A 179 35.62 -5.55 -36.99
C ASP A 179 34.25 -6.04 -36.50
N THR A 180 34.21 -7.32 -36.13
CA THR A 180 33.08 -7.90 -35.42
C THR A 180 33.28 -7.61 -33.94
N THR A 181 32.77 -6.47 -33.48
CA THR A 181 32.73 -6.09 -32.06
C THR A 181 31.82 -7.06 -31.30
N ILE A 182 32.39 -8.16 -30.84
CA ILE A 182 31.80 -9.03 -29.83
C ILE A 182 31.76 -8.19 -28.55
N ARG A 183 30.56 -7.74 -28.16
CA ARG A 183 30.30 -7.09 -26.87
C ARG A 183 30.45 -8.15 -25.77
N VAL A 184 31.68 -8.39 -25.37
CA VAL A 184 32.00 -9.12 -24.14
C VAL A 184 31.46 -8.26 -23.00
N GLU A 185 30.38 -8.70 -22.35
CA GLU A 185 30.00 -8.16 -21.04
C GLU A 185 31.16 -8.46 -20.07
N GLN A 186 32.09 -7.51 -19.96
CA GLN A 186 33.09 -7.50 -18.91
C GLN A 186 32.37 -7.27 -17.59
N LYS A 187 31.88 -8.36 -17.00
CA LYS A 187 31.36 -8.37 -15.64
C LYS A 187 32.56 -8.18 -14.72
N ILE A 188 32.58 -7.05 -14.04
CA ILE A 188 33.64 -6.68 -13.11
C ILE A 188 33.72 -7.78 -12.04
N PRO A 189 34.91 -8.27 -11.67
CA PRO A 189 35.07 -9.24 -10.61
C PRO A 189 34.64 -8.59 -9.28
N ILE A 190 33.40 -8.85 -8.87
CA ILE A 190 32.91 -8.50 -7.54
C ILE A 190 33.66 -9.40 -6.56
N PRO A 191 34.29 -8.86 -5.50
CA PRO A 191 34.94 -9.69 -4.49
C PRO A 191 33.96 -10.73 -3.93
N GLU A 192 34.44 -11.97 -3.79
CA GLU A 192 33.64 -13.08 -3.24
C GLU A 192 33.37 -12.90 -1.74
N ASP A 193 34.21 -12.12 -1.05
CA ASP A 193 34.02 -11.80 0.36
C ASP A 193 32.76 -10.94 0.57
N SER A 194 31.83 -11.49 1.36
CA SER A 194 30.57 -10.85 1.72
C SER A 194 30.74 -9.52 2.45
N VAL A 195 31.82 -9.34 3.21
CA VAL A 195 32.09 -8.10 3.97
C VAL A 195 32.54 -7.01 3.01
N LEU A 196 33.54 -7.32 2.17
CA LEU A 196 34.05 -6.39 1.18
C LEU A 196 32.98 -6.03 0.14
N ARG A 197 32.17 -7.01 -0.30
CA ARG A 197 31.05 -6.78 -1.21
C ARG A 197 30.00 -5.82 -0.62
N ARG A 198 29.67 -5.97 0.66
CA ARG A 198 28.75 -5.04 1.33
C ARG A 198 29.34 -3.63 1.40
N HIS A 199 30.61 -3.52 1.78
CA HIS A 199 31.28 -2.22 1.89
C HIS A 199 31.30 -1.48 0.54
N VAL A 200 31.69 -2.16 -0.54
CA VAL A 200 31.70 -1.59 -1.89
C VAL A 200 30.30 -1.16 -2.34
N LEU A 201 29.27 -1.97 -2.07
CA LEU A 201 27.88 -1.61 -2.42
C LEU A 201 27.37 -0.43 -1.59
N THR A 202 27.72 -0.35 -0.31
CA THR A 202 27.36 0.78 0.55
C THR A 202 28.03 2.06 0.07
N GLN A 203 29.31 2.01 -0.29
CA GLN A 203 30.05 3.16 -0.80
C GLN A 203 29.51 3.65 -2.15
N LEU A 204 29.15 2.72 -3.06
CA LEU A 204 28.47 3.07 -4.30
C LEU A 204 27.10 3.69 -4.06
N ARG A 205 26.34 3.20 -3.08
CA ARG A 205 25.03 3.78 -2.73
C ARG A 205 25.18 5.21 -2.21
N THR A 206 26.15 5.46 -1.32
CA THR A 206 26.37 6.83 -0.79
C THR A 206 26.77 7.81 -1.88
N GLU A 207 27.66 7.42 -2.80
CA GLU A 207 28.07 8.28 -3.91
C GLU A 207 26.91 8.55 -4.89
N VAL A 208 26.08 7.55 -5.16
CA VAL A 208 24.87 7.71 -5.97
C VAL A 208 23.89 8.67 -5.27
N GLU A 209 23.66 8.53 -3.96
CA GLU A 209 22.81 9.42 -3.19
C GLU A 209 23.34 10.86 -3.17
N GLU A 210 24.66 11.05 -3.07
CA GLU A 210 25.31 12.36 -3.18
C GLU A 210 25.16 12.99 -4.57
N SER A 211 25.13 12.16 -5.63
CA SER A 211 24.92 12.63 -7.01
C SER A 211 23.45 12.92 -7.35
N LEU A 212 22.51 12.39 -6.58
CA LEU A 212 21.07 12.56 -6.77
C LEU A 212 20.55 13.79 -5.99
N PHE A 213 19.31 14.17 -6.28
CA PHE A 213 18.61 15.23 -5.56
C PHE A 213 18.46 14.91 -4.06
N PRO A 214 18.27 15.91 -3.17
CA PRO A 214 18.04 15.66 -1.75
C PRO A 214 16.85 14.74 -1.52
N ARG A 215 16.99 13.85 -0.51
CA ARG A 215 16.00 12.81 -0.22
C ARG A 215 14.63 13.43 0.10
N PRO A 216 13.57 13.07 -0.64
CA PRO A 216 12.24 13.65 -0.43
C PRO A 216 11.61 13.14 0.88
N ALA A 217 10.82 13.99 1.55
CA ALA A 217 10.14 13.63 2.81
C ALA A 217 8.86 12.80 2.61
N ASP A 218 8.26 12.84 1.41
CA ASP A 218 7.05 12.09 1.09
C ASP A 218 7.36 10.59 0.92
N CYS A 219 6.63 9.73 1.63
CA CYS A 219 6.82 8.28 1.61
C CYS A 219 6.61 7.62 0.23
N VAL A 220 5.80 8.23 -0.64
CA VAL A 220 5.59 7.75 -2.02
C VAL A 220 6.79 8.10 -2.89
N LEU A 221 7.30 9.32 -2.76
CA LEU A 221 8.50 9.76 -3.48
C LEU A 221 9.76 9.08 -2.95
N LEU A 222 9.81 8.76 -1.66
CA LEU A 222 10.91 8.04 -1.03
C LEU A 222 11.13 6.67 -1.69
N ARG A 223 10.05 5.91 -1.96
CA ARG A 223 10.18 4.62 -2.65
C ARG A 223 10.68 4.76 -4.08
N HIS A 224 10.21 5.77 -4.81
CA HIS A 224 10.71 6.05 -6.15
C HIS A 224 12.17 6.50 -6.15
N TYR A 225 12.55 7.29 -5.15
CA TYR A 225 13.93 7.71 -4.94
C TYR A 225 14.84 6.51 -4.64
N GLU A 226 14.40 5.60 -3.77
CA GLU A 226 15.12 4.35 -3.47
C GLU A 226 15.25 3.45 -4.71
N GLN A 227 14.19 3.30 -5.50
CA GLN A 227 14.23 2.57 -6.77
C GLN A 227 15.18 3.23 -7.79
N LEU A 228 15.20 4.56 -7.85
CA LEU A 228 16.12 5.29 -8.72
C LEU A 228 17.57 5.05 -8.30
N GLY A 229 17.87 5.17 -7.00
CA GLY A 229 19.19 4.89 -6.44
C GLY A 229 19.66 3.46 -6.71
N GLU A 230 18.80 2.46 -6.54
CA GLU A 230 19.12 1.06 -6.84
C GLU A 230 19.38 0.82 -8.34
N SER A 231 18.58 1.45 -9.21
CA SER A 231 18.77 1.35 -10.66
C SER A 231 20.09 1.98 -11.10
N GLU A 232 20.49 3.08 -10.46
CA GLU A 232 21.70 3.81 -10.77
C GLU A 232 22.95 3.06 -10.26
N VAL A 233 22.91 2.50 -9.04
CA VAL A 233 23.96 1.60 -8.55
C VAL A 233 24.16 0.41 -9.51
N LYS A 234 23.06 -0.18 -10.00
CA LYS A 234 23.13 -1.27 -10.97
C LYS A 234 23.71 -0.82 -12.31
N ASN A 235 23.35 0.37 -12.80
CA ASN A 235 23.91 0.95 -14.01
C ASN A 235 25.42 1.18 -13.87
N ARG A 236 25.88 1.72 -12.73
CA ARG A 236 27.31 1.93 -12.44
C ARG A 236 28.08 0.62 -12.33
N LEU A 237 27.49 -0.43 -11.77
CA LEU A 237 28.10 -1.77 -11.74
C LEU A 237 28.25 -2.39 -13.14
N LEU A 238 27.36 -2.04 -14.08
CA LEU A 238 27.41 -2.51 -15.46
C LEU A 238 28.36 -1.69 -16.33
N ASN A 239 28.73 -0.47 -15.91
CA ASN A 239 29.61 0.41 -16.66
C ASN A 239 31.01 0.49 -16.01
N PRO A 240 32.02 -0.22 -16.54
CA PRO A 240 33.35 -0.26 -15.94
C PRO A 240 34.08 1.10 -15.94
N GLU A 241 33.67 2.04 -16.79
CA GLU A 241 34.25 3.40 -16.82
C GLU A 241 33.88 4.22 -15.58
N ALA A 242 32.66 4.04 -15.04
CA ALA A 242 32.21 4.75 -13.84
C ALA A 242 32.98 4.32 -12.58
N LEU A 243 33.53 3.11 -12.57
CA LEU A 243 34.31 2.56 -11.46
C LEU A 243 35.80 2.92 -11.51
N GLN A 244 36.29 3.51 -12.61
CA GLN A 244 37.69 3.97 -12.67
C GLN A 244 37.96 5.11 -11.68
N HIS A 245 36.93 5.86 -11.28
CA HIS A 245 37.04 6.90 -10.25
C HIS A 245 37.35 6.32 -8.85
N PHE A 246 37.13 5.02 -8.62
CA PHE A 246 37.41 4.35 -7.33
C PHE A 246 38.84 3.84 -7.17
N LYS A 247 39.68 3.84 -8.23
CA LYS A 247 41.04 3.29 -8.16
C LYS A 247 42.03 4.09 -7.30
N PHE A 248 41.63 5.24 -6.73
CA PHE A 248 42.56 6.17 -6.09
C PHE A 248 42.36 6.42 -4.60
N ILE A 249 41.50 5.67 -3.91
CA ILE A 249 41.20 5.93 -2.51
C ILE A 249 41.75 4.82 -1.61
N ASP A 250 42.64 5.21 -0.70
CA ASP A 250 43.25 4.46 0.42
C ASP A 250 44.38 3.46 0.15
N GLY A 251 45.30 3.74 -0.78
CA GLY A 251 46.69 3.24 -0.70
C GLY A 251 46.90 1.71 -0.70
N ILE A 252 45.85 0.93 -0.93
CA ILE A 252 45.91 -0.51 -1.15
C ILE A 252 45.98 -0.69 -2.66
N GLU A 253 47.20 -0.79 -3.18
CA GLU A 253 47.44 -1.22 -4.56
C GLU A 253 46.82 -2.63 -4.73
N ILE A 254 45.71 -2.70 -5.46
CA ILE A 254 45.19 -3.98 -5.94
C ILE A 254 46.21 -4.47 -6.98
N PRO A 255 46.91 -5.59 -6.75
CA PRO A 255 47.93 -6.08 -7.67
C PRO A 255 47.30 -6.35 -9.04
N ASP A 256 47.93 -5.83 -10.09
CA ASP A 256 47.51 -6.01 -11.47
C ASP A 256 47.32 -7.51 -11.77
N ALA A 257 46.09 -7.87 -12.15
CA ALA A 257 45.65 -9.25 -12.38
C ALA A 257 46.29 -9.94 -13.61
N ALA A 258 47.38 -9.38 -14.15
CA ALA A 258 48.13 -9.95 -15.27
C ALA A 258 49.19 -10.98 -14.86
N ALA A 259 49.45 -11.19 -13.55
CA ALA A 259 50.61 -11.97 -13.09
C ALA A 259 50.31 -13.03 -12.01
N SER A 260 49.22 -13.79 -12.10
CA SER A 260 48.99 -14.89 -11.13
C SER A 260 48.40 -16.15 -11.76
N THR A 261 49.21 -16.81 -12.59
CA THR A 261 49.13 -18.26 -12.83
C THR A 261 50.23 -18.97 -12.06
N SER A 262 49.99 -19.25 -10.78
CA SER A 262 50.76 -20.26 -10.06
C SER A 262 49.90 -20.94 -9.01
N ILE A 263 49.32 -22.06 -9.45
CA ILE A 263 49.15 -23.33 -8.75
C ILE A 263 49.56 -23.27 -7.27
N ILE A 264 48.57 -23.26 -6.37
CA ILE A 264 48.74 -23.68 -4.97
C ILE A 264 47.89 -24.93 -4.78
N ASP A 265 48.60 -26.05 -4.70
CA ASP A 265 48.14 -27.39 -4.38
C ASP A 265 47.87 -27.44 -2.86
N VAL A 266 46.59 -27.34 -2.46
CA VAL A 266 46.19 -27.46 -1.05
C VAL A 266 45.98 -28.93 -0.72
N LYS A 267 47.04 -29.51 -0.18
CA LYS A 267 47.12 -30.85 0.40
C LYS A 267 46.17 -30.96 1.61
N GLU A 268 45.07 -31.70 1.42
CA GLU A 268 44.21 -32.18 2.50
C GLU A 268 45.02 -32.94 3.54
N LYS A 269 44.97 -32.47 4.79
CA LYS A 269 45.49 -33.18 5.95
C LYS A 269 44.35 -33.36 6.94
N SER A 270 43.70 -34.51 6.82
CA SER A 270 42.75 -35.03 7.78
C SER A 270 43.47 -35.39 9.08
N SER A 271 42.96 -34.88 10.20
CA SER A 271 43.23 -35.41 11.53
C SER A 271 41.90 -35.65 12.25
N PRO A 272 41.69 -36.83 12.83
CA PRO A 272 40.45 -37.18 13.52
C PRO A 272 40.47 -36.57 14.93
N ILE A 273 39.42 -35.85 15.29
CA ILE A 273 39.22 -35.37 16.66
C ILE A 273 38.45 -36.45 17.42
N GLU A 274 39.12 -36.99 18.44
CA GLU A 274 38.62 -38.00 19.36
C GLU A 274 37.46 -37.47 20.22
N LEU A 275 36.46 -38.32 20.35
CA LEU A 275 35.35 -38.26 21.29
C LEU A 275 35.86 -38.50 22.73
N ALA A 276 35.70 -37.52 23.60
CA ALA A 276 35.70 -37.67 25.06
C ALA A 276 34.42 -36.99 25.60
N ILE A 277 33.37 -37.75 25.91
CA ILE A 277 33.06 -38.35 27.23
C ILE A 277 32.85 -37.29 28.33
N VAL A 278 31.56 -37.11 28.63
CA VAL A 278 30.94 -37.00 29.96
C VAL A 278 31.40 -35.83 30.84
N GLY A 279 30.55 -34.82 30.88
CA GLY A 279 30.38 -33.93 32.01
C GLY A 279 28.94 -33.44 32.02
N THR A 280 28.07 -34.09 32.79
CA THR A 280 26.73 -33.61 33.14
C THR A 280 26.85 -32.35 34.01
N PRO A 281 26.43 -31.16 33.56
CA PRO A 281 26.30 -30.03 34.46
C PRO A 281 24.94 -30.10 35.15
N SER A 282 25.03 -30.28 36.46
CA SER A 282 24.15 -29.81 37.51
C SER A 282 22.99 -28.91 37.05
N LYS A 283 21.79 -29.31 37.47
CA LYS A 283 20.52 -28.58 37.38
C LYS A 283 20.61 -27.29 38.21
N SER A 284 21.27 -26.27 37.66
CA SER A 284 21.20 -24.89 38.16
C SER A 284 19.98 -24.22 37.55
N ASP A 285 19.16 -23.58 38.38
CA ASP A 285 18.04 -22.73 37.95
C ASP A 285 18.53 -21.69 36.94
N SER A 286 18.39 -22.01 35.66
CA SER A 286 18.89 -21.20 34.55
C SER A 286 17.96 -20.01 34.36
N LYS A 287 18.32 -18.89 34.97
CA LYS A 287 17.86 -17.59 34.49
C LYS A 287 18.30 -17.47 33.03
N HIS A 288 17.37 -17.17 32.13
CA HIS A 288 17.65 -16.96 30.71
C HIS A 288 18.53 -15.72 30.53
N GLU A 289 19.85 -15.88 30.69
CA GLU A 289 20.82 -14.84 30.39
C GLU A 289 21.06 -14.80 28.88
N VAL A 290 20.89 -13.61 28.30
CA VAL A 290 21.14 -13.36 26.87
C VAL A 290 22.62 -13.62 26.59
N PRO A 291 22.98 -14.47 25.61
CA PRO A 291 24.38 -14.74 25.29
C PRO A 291 25.16 -13.44 24.98
N GLU A 292 26.36 -13.29 25.56
CA GLU A 292 27.20 -12.10 25.36
C GLU A 292 27.85 -12.04 23.97
N ASP A 293 28.11 -13.20 23.35
CA ASP A 293 28.68 -13.28 22.02
C ASP A 293 27.70 -12.78 20.96
N SER A 294 28.14 -11.82 20.15
CA SER A 294 27.38 -11.22 19.05
C SER A 294 26.81 -12.24 18.05
N VAL A 295 27.52 -13.34 17.78
CA VAL A 295 27.06 -14.37 16.82
C VAL A 295 25.95 -15.20 17.46
N LEU A 296 26.18 -15.74 18.65
CA LEU A 296 25.17 -16.48 19.40
C LEU A 296 23.94 -15.61 19.72
N ARG A 297 24.13 -14.32 20.03
CA ARG A 297 23.03 -13.39 20.29
C ARG A 297 22.16 -13.20 19.06
N ARG A 298 22.76 -13.10 17.87
CA ARG A 298 22.01 -12.98 16.61
C ARG A 298 21.18 -14.24 16.32
N ASP A 299 21.78 -15.41 16.50
CA ASP A 299 21.10 -16.69 16.27
C ASP A 299 19.98 -16.90 17.29
N TRP A 300 20.23 -16.57 18.55
CA TRP A 300 19.23 -16.61 19.63
C TRP A 300 18.05 -15.66 19.37
N LEU A 301 18.30 -14.41 18.95
CA LEU A 301 17.23 -13.48 18.57
C LEU A 301 16.44 -13.96 17.35
N THR A 302 17.12 -14.58 16.39
CA THR A 302 16.46 -15.15 15.19
C THR A 302 15.56 -16.34 15.59
N GLN A 303 16.04 -17.19 16.49
CA GLN A 303 15.25 -18.29 17.04
C GLN A 303 14.02 -17.78 17.79
N LEU A 304 14.18 -16.81 18.69
CA LEU A 304 13.05 -16.18 19.40
C LEU A 304 12.03 -15.58 18.43
N ARG A 305 12.50 -14.87 17.41
CA ARG A 305 11.62 -14.32 16.37
C ARG A 305 10.82 -15.41 15.66
N SER A 306 11.46 -16.52 15.31
CA SER A 306 10.77 -17.64 14.67
C SER A 306 9.74 -18.32 15.58
N GLU A 307 10.02 -18.40 16.89
CA GLU A 307 9.10 -18.93 17.90
C GLU A 307 7.89 -18.02 18.08
N ILE A 308 8.11 -16.70 18.13
CA ILE A 308 7.05 -15.69 18.15
C ILE A 308 6.19 -15.79 16.88
N GLU A 309 6.82 -15.79 15.70
CA GLU A 309 6.10 -15.91 14.42
C GLU A 309 5.31 -17.22 14.30
N ALA A 310 5.80 -18.33 14.90
CA ALA A 310 5.07 -19.60 14.96
C ALA A 310 3.88 -19.56 15.94
N SER A 311 3.97 -18.78 17.02
CA SER A 311 2.88 -18.59 17.99
C SER A 311 1.78 -17.64 17.50
N LEU A 312 2.09 -16.78 16.53
CA LEU A 312 1.17 -15.82 15.93
C LEU A 312 0.44 -16.41 14.72
N PHE A 313 -0.53 -15.65 14.20
CA PHE A 313 -1.25 -15.99 12.98
C PHE A 313 -0.32 -16.08 11.76
N PRO A 314 -0.64 -16.88 10.72
CA PRO A 314 0.18 -16.99 9.52
C PRO A 314 0.46 -15.63 8.88
N ARG A 315 1.70 -15.45 8.40
CA ARG A 315 2.20 -14.18 7.86
C ARG A 315 1.31 -13.68 6.71
N PRO A 316 0.73 -12.47 6.81
CA PRO A 316 -0.17 -11.95 5.80
C PRO A 316 0.56 -11.52 4.52
N THR A 317 -0.11 -11.64 3.36
CA THR A 317 0.46 -11.29 2.04
C THR A 317 0.37 -9.79 1.71
N ASP A 318 -0.56 -9.06 2.33
CA ASP A 318 -0.76 -7.63 2.08
C ASP A 318 0.36 -6.80 2.72
N CYS A 319 0.97 -5.90 1.95
CA CYS A 319 2.05 -5.01 2.38
C CYS A 319 1.72 -4.20 3.65
N VAL A 320 0.45 -3.80 3.84
CA VAL A 320 0.03 -3.00 4.99
C VAL A 320 -0.09 -3.88 6.24
N LEU A 321 -0.70 -5.05 6.09
CA LEU A 321 -0.82 -6.03 7.18
C LEU A 321 0.53 -6.63 7.54
N LEU A 322 1.42 -6.80 6.56
CA LEU A 322 2.79 -7.28 6.76
C LEU A 322 3.57 -6.36 7.69
N ARG A 323 3.44 -5.04 7.51
CA ARG A 323 4.09 -4.07 8.42
C ARG A 323 3.52 -4.12 9.83
N HIS A 324 2.21 -4.23 9.98
CA HIS A 324 1.59 -4.37 11.30
C HIS A 324 1.98 -5.69 11.97
N TYR A 325 2.06 -6.76 11.20
CA TYR A 325 2.54 -8.06 11.65
C TYR A 325 3.99 -7.97 12.12
N GLU A 326 4.87 -7.31 11.34
CA GLU A 326 6.27 -7.08 11.70
C GLU A 326 6.39 -6.24 12.98
N GLN A 327 5.58 -5.18 13.13
CA GLN A 327 5.53 -4.39 14.36
C GLN A 327 5.07 -5.21 15.57
N LEU A 328 4.09 -6.10 15.39
CA LEU A 328 3.58 -6.95 16.44
C LEU A 328 4.63 -8.00 16.88
N VAL A 329 5.34 -8.59 15.91
CA VAL A 329 6.49 -9.47 16.18
C VAL A 329 7.60 -8.73 16.93
N GLU A 330 7.91 -7.50 16.54
CA GLU A 330 8.92 -6.67 17.22
C GLU A 330 8.51 -6.31 18.66
N SER A 331 7.26 -5.89 18.89
CA SER A 331 6.78 -5.58 20.24
C SER A 331 6.79 -6.81 21.15
N GLU A 332 6.46 -7.98 20.61
CA GLU A 332 6.46 -9.22 21.37
C GLU A 332 7.88 -9.70 21.68
N LEU A 333 8.81 -9.47 20.75
CA LEU A 333 10.24 -9.72 20.97
C LEU A 333 10.78 -8.82 22.07
N GLU A 334 10.46 -7.52 22.06
CA GLU A 334 10.83 -6.57 23.12
C GLU A 334 10.24 -6.99 24.47
N ASN A 335 8.95 -7.36 24.52
CA ASN A 335 8.29 -7.83 25.75
C ASN A 335 9.02 -9.04 26.34
N ARG A 336 9.39 -10.03 25.51
CA ARG A 336 10.12 -11.22 25.95
C ARG A 336 11.56 -10.93 26.39
N LEU A 337 12.20 -9.91 25.83
CA LEU A 337 13.51 -9.46 26.28
C LEU A 337 13.46 -8.74 27.63
N VAL A 338 12.41 -7.96 27.88
CA VAL A 338 12.24 -7.21 29.14
C VAL A 338 11.79 -8.13 30.28
N ASN A 339 10.90 -9.09 30.00
CA ASN A 339 10.33 -10.00 30.98
C ASN A 339 10.66 -11.47 30.62
N PRO A 340 11.88 -11.95 30.93
CA PRO A 340 12.29 -13.32 30.61
C PRO A 340 11.53 -14.39 31.41
N GLU A 341 10.79 -14.01 32.46
CA GLU A 341 10.04 -14.95 33.30
C GLU A 341 8.80 -15.53 32.59
N ASP A 342 8.18 -14.77 31.66
CA ASP A 342 7.00 -15.22 30.89
C ASP A 342 7.33 -16.32 29.87
N LEU A 343 8.59 -16.46 29.46
CA LEU A 343 9.06 -17.54 28.58
C LEU A 343 8.94 -18.93 29.23
N SER A 344 8.98 -19.00 30.56
CA SER A 344 8.89 -20.27 31.29
C SER A 344 7.49 -20.88 31.27
N LEU A 345 6.46 -20.04 31.13
CA LEU A 345 5.06 -20.46 31.24
C LEU A 345 4.53 -21.07 29.93
N PHE A 346 5.04 -20.62 28.78
CA PHE A 346 4.62 -21.12 27.47
C PHE A 346 5.18 -22.52 27.13
N LYS A 347 6.43 -22.83 27.52
CA LYS A 347 6.99 -24.19 27.33
C LYS A 347 6.23 -25.27 28.10
N PHE A 348 5.50 -24.91 29.15
CA PHE A 348 4.76 -25.87 29.97
C PHE A 348 3.45 -26.33 29.32
N ILE A 349 2.91 -25.57 28.37
CA ILE A 349 1.61 -25.85 27.73
C ILE A 349 1.79 -26.81 26.54
N GLU A 350 2.86 -26.66 25.76
CA GLU A 350 3.09 -27.47 24.55
C GLU A 350 3.46 -28.94 24.85
N GLY A 351 3.79 -29.26 26.11
CA GLY A 351 4.07 -30.63 26.55
C GLY A 351 2.87 -31.45 27.04
N ARG A 352 1.64 -30.89 27.08
CA ARG A 352 0.49 -31.55 27.74
C ARG A 352 -0.62 -32.05 26.82
N GLU A 353 -0.54 -31.85 25.51
CA GLU A 353 -1.62 -32.22 24.57
C GLU A 353 -1.40 -33.54 23.80
N SER A 354 -0.71 -34.53 24.37
CA SER A 354 -0.49 -35.84 23.71
C SER A 354 -1.01 -37.06 24.46
N ALA A 355 -1.89 -36.89 25.46
CA ALA A 355 -2.62 -38.00 26.02
C ALA A 355 -3.87 -37.51 26.75
N LEU A 356 -5.05 -37.65 26.14
CA LEU A 356 -6.27 -37.93 26.88
C LEU A 356 -7.30 -38.62 25.99
N ASP A 357 -7.39 -39.92 26.22
CA ASP A 357 -8.51 -40.77 25.87
C ASP A 357 -9.83 -40.24 26.46
N SER A 358 -10.85 -40.26 25.60
CA SER A 358 -12.26 -40.55 25.85
C SER A 358 -12.65 -41.00 27.27
N SER A 359 -13.44 -40.19 27.99
CA SER A 359 -14.77 -40.64 28.47
C SER A 359 -15.63 -39.52 29.10
N ALA A 360 -16.79 -39.31 28.46
CA ALA A 360 -18.13 -39.04 29.00
C ALA A 360 -18.47 -37.80 29.88
N PRO A 361 -19.72 -37.30 29.80
CA PRO A 361 -20.06 -35.90 30.11
C PRO A 361 -20.73 -35.73 31.49
N SER A 362 -20.45 -34.59 32.14
CA SER A 362 -21.27 -34.12 33.26
C SER A 362 -21.76 -32.69 33.01
N LYS A 363 -23.07 -32.50 33.17
CA LYS A 363 -23.84 -31.27 32.95
C LYS A 363 -23.40 -30.17 33.92
N PRO A 364 -23.29 -28.90 33.49
CA PRO A 364 -23.08 -27.81 34.43
C PRO A 364 -24.40 -27.39 35.08
N LYS A 365 -24.31 -27.35 36.41
CA LYS A 365 -25.33 -26.99 37.38
C LYS A 365 -25.54 -25.48 37.33
N ARG A 366 -26.81 -25.10 37.10
CA ARG A 366 -27.37 -23.76 37.12
C ARG A 366 -27.05 -23.06 38.46
N ILE A 367 -26.29 -21.98 38.42
CA ILE A 367 -26.11 -21.06 39.54
C ILE A 367 -27.05 -19.88 39.29
N ASP A 368 -28.29 -20.04 39.75
CA ASP A 368 -29.20 -18.92 39.97
C ASP A 368 -29.00 -18.49 41.43
N THR A 369 -28.26 -17.41 41.71
CA THR A 369 -28.55 -16.55 42.88
C THR A 369 -27.76 -15.24 42.91
N LEU A 370 -28.51 -14.15 43.15
CA LEU A 370 -28.13 -12.92 43.86
C LEU A 370 -27.34 -11.84 43.10
N ILE A 371 -28.05 -11.07 42.27
CA ILE A 371 -27.88 -9.62 42.26
C ILE A 371 -29.27 -8.99 42.48
N ASN A 372 -29.51 -8.62 43.73
CA ASN A 372 -30.64 -7.79 44.14
C ASN A 372 -30.49 -6.41 43.49
N LYS A 373 -31.47 -6.06 42.65
CA LYS A 373 -31.63 -4.73 42.05
C LYS A 373 -32.60 -3.92 42.92
N PRO A 374 -32.15 -2.94 43.73
CA PRO A 374 -33.06 -1.96 44.27
C PRO A 374 -33.46 -0.99 43.15
N ALA A 375 -34.77 -0.96 42.86
CA ALA A 375 -35.38 0.03 41.99
C ALA A 375 -35.42 1.39 42.71
N SER A 376 -34.35 2.18 42.62
CA SER A 376 -34.38 3.60 42.96
C SER A 376 -34.50 4.43 41.69
N LYS A 377 -35.73 4.88 41.45
CA LYS A 377 -36.12 5.87 40.46
C LYS A 377 -35.66 7.24 40.96
N ALA A 378 -34.39 7.58 40.75
CA ALA A 378 -33.82 8.88 41.08
C ALA A 378 -33.38 9.59 39.79
N LYS A 379 -33.68 10.89 39.71
CA LYS A 379 -33.34 11.79 38.61
C LYS A 379 -31.85 11.67 38.26
N ASN A 380 -31.57 11.37 36.99
CA ASN A 380 -30.23 11.33 36.42
C ASN A 380 -29.62 12.74 36.42
N GLU A 381 -28.89 13.10 37.47
CA GLU A 381 -27.73 13.97 37.30
C GLU A 381 -26.54 13.07 36.91
N PRO A 382 -25.76 13.44 35.88
CA PRO A 382 -24.63 12.63 35.44
C PRO A 382 -23.61 12.53 36.57
N GLU A 383 -23.36 11.31 37.06
CA GLU A 383 -22.29 11.05 38.03
C GLU A 383 -20.97 11.57 37.45
N GLN A 384 -20.30 12.43 38.21
CA GLN A 384 -19.08 13.11 37.78
C GLN A 384 -17.94 12.09 37.74
N ILE A 385 -17.57 11.63 36.55
CA ILE A 385 -16.50 10.64 36.38
C ILE A 385 -15.15 11.36 36.48
N THR A 386 -14.48 11.25 37.63
CA THR A 386 -13.13 11.78 37.84
C THR A 386 -12.10 10.93 37.10
N ILE A 387 -11.34 11.56 36.19
CA ILE A 387 -10.23 10.90 35.47
C ILE A 387 -9.06 10.71 36.46
N PRO A 388 -8.52 9.49 36.63
CA PRO A 388 -7.35 9.26 37.48
C PRO A 388 -6.11 10.00 36.96
N GLU A 389 -5.30 10.58 37.86
CA GLU A 389 -4.07 11.31 37.52
C GLU A 389 -2.89 10.39 37.13
N ASP A 390 -2.92 9.12 37.55
CA ASP A 390 -1.85 8.16 37.22
C ASP A 390 -1.94 7.74 35.74
N SER A 391 -0.83 7.85 35.01
CA SER A 391 -0.71 7.47 33.60
C SER A 391 -1.09 6.01 33.29
N VAL A 392 -0.93 5.09 34.25
CA VAL A 392 -1.30 3.68 34.06
C VAL A 392 -2.81 3.52 34.19
N LEU A 393 -3.40 4.10 35.24
CA LEU A 393 -4.85 4.09 35.45
C LEU A 393 -5.58 4.89 34.37
N GLN A 394 -5.01 6.00 33.90
CA GLN A 394 -5.56 6.79 32.80
C GLN A 394 -5.63 5.97 31.51
N ARG A 395 -4.58 5.21 31.18
CA ARG A 395 -4.58 4.31 30.02
C ARG A 395 -5.66 3.23 30.15
N HIS A 396 -5.78 2.63 31.33
CA HIS A 396 -6.79 1.59 31.58
C HIS A 396 -8.22 2.15 31.51
N PHE A 397 -8.42 3.35 32.05
CA PHE A 397 -9.69 4.07 32.03
C PHE A 397 -10.10 4.45 30.59
N ILE A 398 -9.17 5.00 29.79
CA ILE A 398 -9.44 5.30 28.37
C ILE A 398 -9.74 4.02 27.58
N SER A 399 -9.01 2.93 27.84
CA SER A 399 -9.26 1.65 27.19
C SER A 399 -10.65 1.09 27.55
N GLN A 400 -11.05 1.22 28.81
CA GLN A 400 -12.37 0.80 29.27
C GLN A 400 -13.48 1.63 28.60
N LEU A 401 -13.37 2.96 28.59
CA LEU A 401 -14.31 3.84 27.90
C LEU A 401 -14.42 3.51 26.41
N ARG A 402 -13.29 3.23 25.75
CA ARG A 402 -13.29 2.83 24.34
C ARG A 402 -14.07 1.54 24.14
N SER A 403 -13.86 0.53 24.99
CA SER A 403 -14.59 -0.74 24.89
C SER A 403 -16.09 -0.56 25.13
N GLU A 404 -16.49 0.31 26.05
CA GLU A 404 -17.88 0.61 26.34
C GLU A 404 -18.57 1.29 25.13
N ILE A 405 -17.91 2.29 24.53
CA ILE A 405 -18.38 2.94 23.30
C ILE A 405 -18.47 1.93 22.14
N GLU A 406 -17.45 1.07 21.96
CA GLU A 406 -17.45 0.04 20.92
C GLU A 406 -18.58 -0.99 21.09
N THR A 407 -19.03 -1.25 22.32
CA THR A 407 -20.19 -2.11 22.57
C THR A 407 -21.53 -1.44 22.29
N GLU A 408 -21.59 -0.11 22.36
CA GLU A 408 -22.80 0.68 22.08
C GLU A 408 -22.95 0.97 20.58
N VAL A 409 -21.82 1.15 19.88
CA VAL A 409 -21.77 1.34 18.43
C VAL A 409 -21.82 -0.03 17.71
N TYR A 410 -22.36 -0.06 16.48
CA TYR A 410 -22.49 -1.24 15.63
C TYR A 410 -21.24 -2.17 15.61
N PRO A 411 -21.39 -3.47 15.31
CA PRO A 411 -20.26 -4.38 15.24
C PRO A 411 -19.20 -3.92 14.23
N ARG A 412 -17.92 -4.12 14.57
CA ARG A 412 -16.78 -3.65 13.78
C ARG A 412 -16.85 -4.17 12.33
N PRO A 413 -16.83 -3.29 11.32
CA PRO A 413 -16.93 -3.71 9.92
C PRO A 413 -15.64 -4.39 9.43
N THR A 414 -15.79 -5.35 8.50
CA THR A 414 -14.66 -6.13 7.95
C THR A 414 -13.87 -5.40 6.86
N GLU A 415 -14.47 -4.44 6.16
CA GLU A 415 -13.77 -3.71 5.09
C GLU A 415 -12.82 -2.64 5.66
N ALA A 416 -11.56 -2.63 5.22
CA ALA A 416 -10.53 -1.72 5.73
C ALA A 416 -10.90 -0.22 5.62
N THR A 417 -11.64 0.18 4.59
CA THR A 417 -12.11 1.57 4.44
C THR A 417 -13.19 1.92 5.46
N LEU A 418 -14.12 1.00 5.73
CA LEU A 418 -15.16 1.21 6.74
C LEU A 418 -14.60 1.10 8.15
N GLN A 419 -13.61 0.23 8.36
CA GLN A 419 -12.90 0.10 9.63
C GLN A 419 -12.21 1.41 10.02
N ARG A 420 -11.56 2.11 9.08
CA ARG A 420 -10.98 3.43 9.35
C ARG A 420 -12.04 4.47 9.73
N HIS A 421 -13.17 4.48 9.04
CA HIS A 421 -14.27 5.39 9.38
C HIS A 421 -14.90 5.07 10.73
N TYR A 422 -15.01 3.78 11.06
CA TYR A 422 -15.44 3.30 12.35
C TYR A 422 -14.47 3.74 13.45
N ASP A 423 -13.16 3.51 13.27
CA ASP A 423 -12.14 3.91 14.23
C ASP A 423 -12.15 5.44 14.44
N GLN A 424 -12.32 6.24 13.38
CA GLN A 424 -12.49 7.70 13.47
C GLN A 424 -13.75 8.12 14.25
N LEU A 425 -14.85 7.37 14.11
CA LEU A 425 -16.09 7.63 14.84
C LEU A 425 -15.91 7.34 16.33
N ILE A 426 -15.29 6.21 16.68
CA ILE A 426 -14.96 5.86 18.06
C ILE A 426 -14.04 6.90 18.69
N GLU A 427 -13.00 7.36 17.97
CA GLU A 427 -12.11 8.42 18.45
C GLU A 427 -12.84 9.75 18.68
N ALA A 428 -13.77 10.12 17.79
CA ALA A 428 -14.57 11.34 17.94
C ALA A 428 -15.51 11.28 19.16
N GLU A 429 -16.16 10.14 19.39
CA GLU A 429 -17.02 9.92 20.57
C GLU A 429 -16.19 9.88 21.87
N LEU A 430 -15.05 9.22 21.85
CA LEU A 430 -14.13 9.19 23.00
C LEU A 430 -13.64 10.61 23.34
N ALA A 431 -13.29 11.42 22.33
CA ALA A 431 -12.92 12.82 22.54
C ALA A 431 -14.10 13.66 23.06
N SER A 432 -15.32 13.40 22.60
CA SER A 432 -16.57 14.01 23.11
C SER A 432 -16.76 13.73 24.60
N HIS A 433 -16.61 12.46 25.01
CA HIS A 433 -16.75 12.01 26.40
C HIS A 433 -15.67 12.62 27.30
N LEU A 434 -14.42 12.66 26.84
CA LEU A 434 -13.31 13.28 27.59
C LEU A 434 -13.46 14.81 27.69
N LYS A 435 -13.92 15.48 26.62
CA LYS A 435 -14.15 16.93 26.60
C LYS A 435 -15.30 17.34 27.51
N TRP A 436 -16.36 16.52 27.59
CA TRP A 436 -17.44 16.74 28.55
C TRP A 436 -16.89 16.72 29.98
N ASN A 437 -16.11 15.71 30.36
CA ASN A 437 -15.57 15.63 31.72
C ASN A 437 -14.64 16.79 32.11
N THR A 438 -13.83 17.30 31.18
CA THR A 438 -12.90 18.40 31.47
C THR A 438 -13.57 19.76 31.66
N ASN A 439 -14.72 20.02 31.02
CA ASN A 439 -15.45 21.29 31.16
C ASN A 439 -16.16 21.45 32.51
N TRP A 440 -16.39 20.36 33.26
CA TRP A 440 -17.04 20.40 34.58
C TRP A 440 -16.05 20.53 35.75
N ILE A 441 -14.74 20.46 35.48
CA ILE A 441 -13.67 20.56 36.49
C ILE A 441 -13.19 22.03 36.68
N ARG A 442 -13.71 22.97 35.89
CA ARG A 442 -13.44 24.41 36.03
C ARG A 442 -14.71 25.13 36.47
#